data_AF-A0A1P8AUM5-F1
#
_entry.id   AF-A0A1P8AUM5-F1
#
_cell.length_a   1.000
_cell.length_b   1.000
_cell.length_c   1.000
_cell.angle_alpha   90.00
_cell.angle_beta   90.00
_cell.angle_gamma   90.00
#
_symmetry.space_group_name_H-M   'P 1'
#
loop_
_entity.id
_entity.type
_entity.pdbx_description
1 polymer ?
#
loop_
_entity_poly.entity_id
_entity_poly.type
_entity_poly.pdbx_seq_one_letter_code
_entity_poly.pdbx_strand_id
1 'polypeptide(L)'
;MDQLEKLMTDSIPHVVMPLEKGLFQVTEPLQEDEWIVQLSEWSCTCGEFQLKKFPCLHVLAVCEKLKINPLQYVDDCYSLDRLYKTYAATFSPVPEVAAWPEASGVPTLFPPVILPPPNVSVNDKAKVPPSDEELRNAIVDILKVVDLKTTAIADVLKRLAEKFEIDLTPRKSSIKTMIQNELSS
;
A
#
# COMPACT_ATOMS: atom_id res chain seq x y z
N MET A 1 2.40 1.35 30.34
CA MET A 1 1.15 1.85 30.95
C MET A 1 0.70 3.11 30.24
N ASP A 2 1.62 4.02 29.89
CA ASP A 2 1.35 5.29 29.19
C ASP A 2 0.56 5.18 27.89
N GLN A 3 0.71 4.10 27.13
CA GLN A 3 -0.08 3.88 25.90
C GLN A 3 -1.56 3.60 26.19
N LEU A 4 -1.87 2.93 27.32
CA LEU A 4 -3.25 2.66 27.73
C LEU A 4 -3.92 3.96 28.21
N GLU A 5 -3.18 4.79 28.95
CA GLU A 5 -3.66 6.11 29.39
C GLU A 5 -3.94 7.05 28.22
N LYS A 6 -3.05 7.10 27.22
CA LYS A 6 -3.25 7.90 26.01
C LYS A 6 -4.50 7.49 25.22
N LEU A 7 -4.76 6.18 25.14
CA LEU A 7 -5.95 5.62 24.49
C LEU A 7 -7.25 5.94 25.26
N MET A 8 -7.16 6.18 26.58
CA MET A 8 -8.30 6.60 27.39
C MET A 8 -8.58 8.13 27.31
N THR A 9 -7.59 8.95 26.95
CA THR A 9 -7.73 10.42 26.93
C THR A 9 -8.31 11.00 25.64
N ASP A 10 -8.21 10.33 24.49
CA ASP A 10 -8.77 10.80 23.21
C ASP A 10 -10.17 10.21 22.92
N SER A 11 -10.95 9.91 23.97
CA SER A 11 -12.13 9.06 23.86
C SER A 11 -13.25 9.65 22.99
N ILE A 12 -13.35 9.15 21.74
CA ILE A 12 -14.60 9.14 20.99
C ILE A 12 -15.60 8.27 21.80
N PRO A 13 -16.84 8.72 22.02
CA PRO A 13 -17.82 7.92 22.76
C PRO A 13 -18.17 6.68 21.95
N HIS A 14 -17.86 5.48 22.44
CA HIS A 14 -18.23 4.24 21.77
C HIS A 14 -19.60 3.77 22.28
N VAL A 15 -20.48 3.35 21.37
CA VAL A 15 -21.75 2.71 21.72
C VAL A 15 -21.55 1.20 21.69
N VAL A 16 -21.80 0.54 22.82
CA VAL A 16 -21.65 -0.92 22.96
C VAL A 16 -23.02 -1.58 23.07
N MET A 17 -23.33 -2.45 22.10
CA MET A 17 -24.56 -3.25 22.04
C MET A 17 -24.23 -4.74 22.19
N PRO A 18 -24.86 -5.47 23.12
CA PRO A 18 -24.70 -6.91 23.23
C PRO A 18 -25.44 -7.63 22.09
N LEU A 19 -24.83 -8.67 21.54
CA LEU A 19 -25.39 -9.59 20.55
C LEU A 19 -25.57 -11.00 21.15
N GLU A 20 -26.00 -11.94 20.31
CA GLU A 20 -26.05 -13.35 20.66
C GLU A 20 -24.66 -13.95 20.93
N LYS A 21 -24.62 -15.00 21.76
CA LYS A 21 -23.40 -15.81 22.04
C LYS A 21 -22.23 -15.04 22.67
N GLY A 22 -22.49 -13.93 23.35
CA GLY A 22 -21.43 -13.15 24.02
C GLY A 22 -20.59 -12.29 23.07
N LEU A 23 -21.12 -12.02 21.88
CA LEU A 23 -20.58 -11.03 20.95
C LEU A 23 -21.05 -9.63 21.37
N PHE A 24 -20.21 -8.63 21.14
CA PHE A 24 -20.53 -7.23 21.39
C PHE A 24 -20.23 -6.41 20.15
N GLN A 25 -21.23 -5.69 19.66
CA GLN A 25 -21.05 -4.71 18.60
C GLN A 25 -20.69 -3.37 19.23
N VAL A 26 -19.64 -2.77 18.69
CA VAL A 26 -19.12 -1.48 19.09
C VAL A 26 -19.21 -0.58 17.87
N THR A 27 -19.88 0.55 18.01
CA THR A 27 -20.02 1.55 16.95
C THR A 27 -19.57 2.92 17.45
N GLU A 28 -19.01 3.71 16.53
CA GLU A 28 -18.70 5.11 16.77
C GLU A 28 -19.87 5.99 16.28
N PRO A 29 -20.41 6.94 17.07
CA PRO A 29 -21.57 7.75 16.66
C PRO A 29 -21.35 8.63 15.43
N LEU A 30 -20.10 8.87 15.05
CA LEU A 30 -19.72 9.75 13.94
C LEU A 30 -19.25 8.98 12.70
N GLN A 31 -19.09 7.65 12.80
CA GLN A 31 -18.63 6.79 11.72
C GLN A 31 -19.65 5.67 11.49
N GLU A 32 -19.79 5.22 10.24
CA GLU A 32 -20.67 4.09 9.91
C GLU A 32 -19.99 2.73 10.16
N ASP A 33 -18.79 2.73 10.72
CA ASP A 33 -18.02 1.52 10.99
C ASP A 33 -18.53 0.81 12.26
N GLU A 34 -18.61 -0.52 12.14
CA GLU A 34 -19.05 -1.39 13.22
C GLU A 34 -17.97 -2.45 13.49
N TRP A 35 -17.65 -2.64 14.76
CA TRP A 35 -16.71 -3.67 15.19
C TRP A 35 -17.38 -4.69 16.08
N ILE A 36 -17.04 -5.96 15.90
CA ILE A 36 -17.52 -7.06 16.74
C ILE A 36 -16.37 -7.49 17.64
N VAL A 37 -16.64 -7.51 18.95
CA VAL A 37 -15.73 -7.96 20.00
C VAL A 37 -16.26 -9.26 20.58
N GLN A 38 -15.37 -10.25 20.72
CA GLN A 38 -15.66 -11.51 21.39
C GLN A 38 -14.61 -11.76 22.47
N LEU A 39 -14.96 -11.47 23.72
CA LEU A 39 -14.02 -11.58 24.85
C LEU A 39 -13.58 -13.02 25.12
N SER A 40 -14.45 -14.01 24.90
CA SER A 40 -14.12 -15.44 25.11
C SER A 40 -13.07 -15.96 24.14
N GLU A 41 -13.03 -15.42 22.92
CA GLU A 41 -12.08 -15.80 21.88
C GLU A 41 -10.88 -14.84 21.76
N TRP A 42 -10.82 -13.82 22.63
CA TRP A 42 -9.78 -12.79 22.60
C TRP A 42 -9.65 -12.16 21.21
N SER A 43 -10.79 -11.78 20.62
CA SER A 43 -10.86 -11.30 19.24
C SER A 43 -11.67 -10.02 19.09
N CYS A 44 -11.29 -9.21 18.11
CA CYS A 44 -12.01 -8.03 17.65
C CYS A 44 -11.89 -7.90 16.13
N THR A 45 -12.96 -7.53 15.43
CA THR A 45 -12.90 -7.38 13.95
C THR A 45 -12.00 -6.24 13.48
N CYS A 46 -11.56 -5.34 14.36
CA CYS A 46 -10.52 -4.35 14.00
C CYS A 46 -9.12 -4.97 13.81
N GLY A 47 -8.90 -6.23 14.23
CA GLY A 47 -7.64 -6.96 14.07
C GLY A 47 -6.52 -6.58 15.05
N GLU A 48 -6.56 -5.37 15.61
CA GLU A 48 -5.53 -4.86 16.53
C GLU A 48 -5.36 -5.72 17.78
N PHE A 49 -6.46 -6.24 18.34
CA PHE A 49 -6.40 -7.06 19.54
C PHE A 49 -5.62 -8.36 19.30
N GLN A 50 -5.85 -9.01 18.16
CA GLN A 50 -5.18 -10.25 17.78
C GLN A 50 -3.73 -10.02 17.41
N LEU A 51 -3.45 -8.92 16.71
CA LEU A 51 -2.13 -8.54 16.24
C LEU A 51 -1.21 -8.13 17.40
N LYS A 52 -1.70 -7.24 18.27
CA LYS A 52 -0.93 -6.71 19.40
C LYS A 52 -1.01 -7.60 20.63
N LYS A 53 -1.92 -8.57 20.68
CA LYS A 53 -2.14 -9.41 21.87
C LYS A 53 -2.44 -8.58 23.14
N PHE A 54 -3.06 -7.42 22.92
CA PHE A 54 -3.37 -6.42 23.92
C PHE A 54 -4.74 -5.79 23.59
N PRO A 55 -5.60 -5.48 24.58
CA PRO A 55 -6.93 -4.91 24.35
C PRO A 55 -6.90 -3.66 23.47
N CYS A 56 -7.66 -3.67 22.38
CA CYS A 56 -7.91 -2.49 21.57
C CYS A 56 -8.99 -1.58 22.20
N LEU A 57 -9.19 -0.38 21.64
CA LEU A 57 -10.21 0.57 22.11
C LEU A 57 -11.62 -0.04 22.21
N HIS A 58 -12.02 -0.87 21.24
CA HIS A 58 -13.32 -1.54 21.26
C HIS A 58 -13.44 -2.53 22.43
N VAL A 59 -12.38 -3.31 22.69
CA VAL A 59 -12.34 -4.26 23.82
C VAL A 59 -12.37 -3.52 25.13
N LEU A 60 -11.65 -2.39 25.24
CA LEU A 60 -11.68 -1.53 26.43
C LEU A 60 -13.09 -0.97 26.67
N ALA A 61 -13.78 -0.50 25.64
CA ALA A 61 -15.16 -0.01 25.73
C ALA A 61 -16.12 -1.12 26.23
N VAL A 62 -16.00 -2.34 25.70
CA VAL A 62 -16.79 -3.49 26.18
C VAL A 62 -16.45 -3.84 27.63
N CYS A 63 -15.17 -3.86 28.01
CA CYS A 63 -14.75 -4.11 29.38
C CYS A 63 -15.30 -3.06 30.36
N GLU A 64 -15.30 -1.78 29.97
CA GLU A 64 -15.86 -0.68 30.75
C GLU A 64 -17.37 -0.83 30.94
N LYS A 65 -18.08 -1.23 29.88
CA LYS A 65 -19.53 -1.50 29.90
C LYS A 65 -19.88 -2.65 30.85
N LEU A 66 -19.09 -3.72 30.83
CA LEU A 66 -19.30 -4.91 31.65
C LEU A 66 -18.68 -4.81 33.05
N LYS A 67 -17.94 -3.73 33.35
CA LYS A 67 -17.17 -3.55 34.59
C LYS A 67 -16.20 -4.70 34.86
N ILE A 68 -15.57 -5.17 33.80
CA ILE A 68 -14.56 -6.23 33.80
C ILE A 68 -13.18 -5.58 33.74
N ASN A 69 -12.20 -6.10 34.49
CA ASN A 69 -10.83 -5.61 34.42
C ASN A 69 -10.22 -5.92 33.03
N PRO A 70 -9.84 -4.93 32.21
CA PRO A 70 -9.29 -5.18 30.87
C PRO A 70 -7.92 -5.86 30.90
N LEU A 71 -7.17 -5.74 31.99
CA LEU A 71 -5.82 -6.30 32.11
C LEU A 71 -5.80 -7.84 32.03
N GLN A 72 -6.92 -8.51 32.30
CA GLN A 72 -7.01 -9.97 32.15
C GLN A 72 -6.95 -10.44 30.69
N TYR A 73 -7.17 -9.53 29.74
CA TYR A 73 -7.12 -9.77 28.30
C TYR A 73 -5.79 -9.34 27.68
N VAL A 74 -4.76 -9.09 28.50
CA VAL A 74 -3.38 -8.83 28.05
C VAL A 74 -2.63 -10.16 28.01
N ASP A 75 -1.96 -10.44 26.89
CA ASP A 75 -1.18 -11.67 26.74
C ASP A 75 0.05 -11.67 27.66
N ASP A 76 0.40 -12.87 28.13
CA ASP A 76 1.55 -13.10 28.99
C ASP A 76 2.88 -12.71 28.32
N CYS A 77 2.94 -12.54 26.99
CA CYS A 77 4.09 -11.95 26.26
C CYS A 77 4.58 -10.61 26.84
N TYR A 78 3.72 -9.88 27.54
CA TYR A 78 4.05 -8.62 28.21
C TYR A 78 4.47 -8.78 29.68
N SER A 79 4.58 -10.00 30.20
CA SER A 79 5.01 -10.24 31.58
C SER A 79 6.51 -10.05 31.76
N LEU A 80 6.92 -9.60 32.94
CA LEU A 80 8.35 -9.48 33.28
C LEU A 80 9.05 -10.84 33.24
N ASP A 81 8.37 -11.92 33.63
CA ASP A 81 8.90 -13.27 33.56
C ASP A 81 9.29 -13.64 32.12
N ARG A 82 8.40 -13.39 31.15
CA ARG A 82 8.73 -13.61 29.74
C ARG A 82 9.81 -12.69 29.21
N LEU A 83 9.84 -11.42 29.66
CA LEU A 83 10.93 -10.51 29.35
C LEU A 83 12.28 -11.12 29.81
N TYR A 84 12.39 -11.49 31.08
CA TYR A 84 13.60 -12.09 31.62
C TYR A 84 13.99 -13.37 30.90
N LYS A 85 13.03 -14.26 30.60
CA LYS A 85 13.29 -15.49 29.83
C LYS A 85 13.80 -15.21 28.43
N THR A 86 13.22 -14.22 27.74
CA THR A 86 13.62 -13.83 26.37
C THR A 86 15.06 -13.31 26.34
N TYR A 87 15.47 -12.56 27.36
CA TYR A 87 16.82 -11.99 27.49
C TYR A 87 17.73 -12.76 28.45
N ALA A 88 17.36 -13.99 28.86
CA ALA A 88 18.14 -14.78 29.81
C ALA A 88 19.48 -15.26 29.23
N ALA A 89 19.58 -15.32 27.90
CA ALA A 89 20.79 -15.72 27.21
C ALA A 89 21.90 -14.69 27.45
N THR A 90 23.11 -15.19 27.75
CA THR A 90 24.29 -14.34 27.84
C THR A 90 24.67 -13.86 26.43
N PHE A 91 24.61 -12.55 26.22
CA PHE A 91 25.09 -11.95 24.98
C PHE A 91 26.61 -11.76 25.07
N SER A 92 27.36 -12.44 24.21
CA SER A 92 28.76 -12.12 24.00
C SER A 92 28.87 -10.73 23.35
N PRO A 93 29.83 -9.89 23.76
CA PRO A 93 30.07 -8.62 23.07
C PRO A 93 30.38 -8.91 21.60
N VAL A 94 29.86 -8.05 20.72
CA VAL A 94 30.20 -8.11 19.30
C VAL A 94 31.72 -7.85 19.21
N PRO A 95 32.50 -8.76 18.59
CA PRO A 95 33.94 -8.57 18.46
C PRO A 95 34.24 -7.33 17.60
N GLU A 96 35.46 -6.81 17.70
CA GLU A 96 35.93 -5.76 16.80
C GLU A 96 35.84 -6.21 15.34
N VAL A 97 35.57 -5.28 14.41
CA VAL A 97 35.41 -5.57 12.98
C VAL A 97 36.59 -6.38 12.41
N ALA A 98 37.81 -6.12 12.89
CA ALA A 98 39.02 -6.84 12.46
C ALA A 98 39.04 -8.32 12.87
N ALA A 99 38.25 -8.70 13.87
CA ALA A 99 38.10 -10.07 14.36
C ALA A 99 36.83 -10.75 13.82
N TRP A 100 36.09 -10.12 12.91
CA TRP A 100 34.94 -10.74 12.26
C TRP A 100 35.43 -11.81 11.28
N PRO A 101 34.79 -12.99 11.24
CA PRO A 101 35.08 -13.97 10.22
C PRO A 101 34.73 -13.39 8.84
N GLU A 102 35.52 -13.71 7.83
CA GLU A 102 35.17 -13.42 6.44
C GLU A 102 33.81 -14.06 6.12
N ALA A 103 32.91 -13.27 5.52
CA ALA A 103 31.58 -13.74 5.18
C ALA A 103 31.67 -14.93 4.21
N SER A 104 31.34 -16.13 4.71
CA SER A 104 31.34 -17.37 3.96
C SER A 104 29.90 -17.90 3.86
N GLY A 105 29.51 -18.40 2.67
CA GLY A 105 28.18 -18.98 2.44
C GLY A 105 27.04 -17.98 2.21
N VAL A 106 27.31 -16.67 2.25
CA VAL A 106 26.34 -15.66 1.79
C VAL A 106 26.58 -15.43 0.29
N PRO A 107 25.59 -15.67 -0.58
CA PRO A 107 25.73 -15.36 -2.00
C PRO A 107 26.01 -13.87 -2.17
N THR A 108 27.12 -13.54 -2.83
CA THR A 108 27.36 -12.16 -3.28
C THR A 108 26.24 -11.81 -4.26
N LEU A 109 25.32 -10.94 -3.82
CA LEU A 109 24.27 -10.44 -4.69
C LEU A 109 24.90 -9.47 -5.69
N PHE A 110 25.11 -9.93 -6.91
CA PHE A 110 25.44 -9.03 -8.01
C PHE A 110 24.19 -8.28 -8.43
N PRO A 111 24.27 -6.97 -8.74
CA PRO A 111 23.17 -6.29 -9.40
C PRO A 111 22.76 -7.04 -10.66
N PRO A 112 21.46 -7.05 -11.03
CA PRO A 112 21.01 -7.71 -12.24
C PRO A 112 21.84 -7.25 -13.43
N VAL A 113 22.41 -8.20 -14.17
CA VAL A 113 23.10 -7.90 -15.43
C VAL A 113 22.03 -7.43 -16.41
N ILE A 114 21.90 -6.10 -16.55
CA ILE A 114 21.11 -5.51 -17.62
C ILE A 114 21.93 -5.70 -18.89
N LEU A 115 21.66 -6.78 -19.63
CA LEU A 115 22.19 -6.92 -20.97
C LEU A 115 21.70 -5.70 -21.78
N PRO A 116 22.58 -5.05 -22.56
CA PRO A 116 22.09 -4.12 -23.57
C PRO A 116 21.05 -4.87 -24.42
N PRO A 117 19.98 -4.21 -24.87
CA PRO A 117 18.99 -4.85 -25.72
C PRO A 117 19.74 -5.56 -26.86
N PRO A 118 19.34 -6.78 -27.23
CA PRO A 118 19.96 -7.48 -28.35
C PRO A 118 20.02 -6.51 -29.50
N ASN A 119 21.20 -6.36 -30.10
CA ASN A 119 21.35 -5.63 -31.34
C ASN A 119 20.52 -6.38 -32.37
N VAL A 120 19.23 -6.05 -32.44
CA VAL A 120 18.39 -6.40 -33.56
C VAL A 120 19.03 -5.62 -34.69
N SER A 121 19.84 -6.31 -35.49
CA SER A 121 20.15 -5.88 -36.84
C SER A 121 18.81 -5.80 -37.56
N VAL A 122 18.13 -4.66 -37.43
CA VAL A 122 16.93 -4.36 -38.19
C VAL A 122 17.42 -4.16 -39.60
N ASN A 123 17.30 -5.22 -40.41
CA ASN A 123 17.30 -5.10 -41.85
C ASN A 123 16.23 -4.07 -42.24
N ASP A 124 16.72 -2.98 -42.82
CA ASP A 124 16.07 -2.03 -43.73
C ASP A 124 14.57 -2.24 -43.98
N LYS A 125 13.74 -1.47 -43.25
CA LYS A 125 12.77 -0.53 -43.82
C LYS A 125 12.55 0.59 -42.81
N ALA A 126 13.33 1.67 -42.90
CA ALA A 126 12.99 2.92 -42.23
C ALA A 126 11.64 3.40 -42.80
N LYS A 127 10.52 3.03 -42.16
CA LYS A 127 9.25 3.76 -42.33
C LYS A 127 9.54 5.17 -41.85
N VAL A 128 9.57 6.12 -42.79
CA VAL A 128 9.83 7.54 -42.51
C VAL A 128 8.85 7.97 -41.41
N PRO A 129 9.33 8.53 -40.29
CA PRO A 129 8.45 8.97 -39.22
C PRO A 129 7.52 10.06 -39.76
N PRO A 130 6.23 10.05 -39.39
CA PRO A 130 5.27 11.02 -39.91
C PRO A 130 5.72 12.43 -39.56
N SER A 131 5.62 13.34 -40.53
CA SER A 131 5.86 14.76 -40.32
C SER A 131 4.92 15.30 -39.25
N ASP A 132 5.35 16.34 -38.54
CA ASP A 132 4.52 17.03 -37.53
C ASP A 132 3.18 17.48 -38.11
N GLU A 133 3.14 17.79 -39.41
CA GLU A 133 1.92 18.17 -40.12
C GLU A 133 0.96 17.00 -40.31
N GLU A 134 1.47 15.82 -40.68
CA GLU A 134 0.67 14.60 -40.83
C GLU A 134 0.12 14.14 -39.46
N LEU A 135 0.91 14.34 -38.41
CA LEU A 135 0.56 14.03 -37.04
C LEU A 135 -0.54 14.96 -36.52
N ARG A 136 -0.43 16.27 -36.78
CA ARG A 136 -1.49 17.25 -36.46
C ARG A 136 -2.79 16.94 -37.19
N ASN A 137 -2.73 16.71 -38.50
CA ASN A 137 -3.93 16.36 -39.27
C ASN A 137 -4.60 15.08 -38.76
N ALA A 138 -3.80 14.06 -38.39
CA ALA A 138 -4.34 12.83 -37.80
C ALA A 138 -4.95 13.04 -36.40
N ILE A 139 -4.38 13.93 -35.57
CA ILE A 139 -4.95 14.30 -34.27
C ILE A 139 -6.32 14.96 -34.47
N VAL A 140 -6.41 15.94 -35.38
CA VAL A 140 -7.66 16.65 -35.69
C VAL A 140 -8.74 15.69 -36.19
N ASP A 141 -8.40 14.75 -37.08
CA ASP A 141 -9.35 13.74 -37.56
C ASP A 141 -9.84 12.81 -36.45
N ILE A 142 -8.97 12.40 -35.51
CA ILE A 142 -9.37 11.59 -34.37
C ILE A 142 -10.27 12.39 -33.43
N LEU A 143 -9.95 13.66 -33.17
CA LEU A 143 -10.75 14.55 -32.32
C LEU A 143 -12.10 14.91 -32.93
N LYS A 144 -12.27 14.86 -34.26
CA LYS A 144 -13.58 15.00 -34.93
C LYS A 144 -14.49 13.79 -34.76
N VAL A 145 -13.92 12.58 -34.67
CA VAL A 145 -14.67 11.31 -34.53
C VAL A 145 -14.99 11.00 -33.07
N VAL A 146 -14.36 11.71 -32.14
CA VAL A 146 -14.34 11.38 -30.72
C VAL A 146 -14.88 12.58 -29.92
N ASP A 147 -15.91 12.36 -29.09
CA ASP A 147 -16.51 13.42 -28.28
C ASP A 147 -15.48 14.09 -27.34
N LEU A 148 -15.25 15.39 -27.58
CA LEU A 148 -14.15 16.22 -27.07
C LEU A 148 -14.07 16.40 -25.54
N LYS A 149 -15.01 15.86 -24.77
CA LYS A 149 -15.05 15.98 -23.30
C LYS A 149 -14.71 14.69 -22.54
N THR A 150 -14.52 13.55 -23.20
CA THR A 150 -14.41 12.26 -22.50
C THR A 150 -13.20 11.40 -22.88
N THR A 151 -12.37 11.81 -23.83
CA THR A 151 -11.23 10.98 -24.24
C THR A 151 -9.92 11.34 -23.60
N ALA A 152 -9.27 10.33 -23.03
CA ALA A 152 -7.98 10.50 -22.42
C ALA A 152 -6.91 10.66 -23.51
N ILE A 153 -5.89 11.46 -23.22
CA ILE A 153 -4.71 11.65 -24.09
C ILE A 153 -4.07 10.29 -24.45
N ALA A 154 -4.17 9.30 -23.54
CA ALA A 154 -3.70 7.95 -23.78
C ALA A 154 -4.45 7.22 -24.92
N ASP A 155 -5.75 7.47 -25.08
CA ASP A 155 -6.56 6.85 -26.12
C ASP A 155 -6.24 7.44 -27.50
N VAL A 156 -6.00 8.75 -27.56
CA VAL A 156 -5.54 9.43 -28.78
C VAL A 156 -4.16 8.91 -29.18
N LEU A 157 -3.24 8.78 -28.22
CA LEU A 157 -1.91 8.20 -28.47
C LEU A 157 -1.98 6.76 -28.96
N LYS A 158 -2.89 5.95 -28.41
CA LYS A 158 -3.08 4.56 -28.83
C LYS A 158 -3.61 4.47 -30.26
N ARG A 159 -4.63 5.28 -30.59
CA ARG A 159 -5.19 5.33 -31.96
C ARG A 159 -4.20 5.86 -32.99
N LEU A 160 -3.34 6.81 -32.61
CA LEU A 160 -2.25 7.28 -33.47
C LEU A 160 -1.21 6.18 -33.70
N ALA A 161 -0.80 5.46 -32.65
CA ALA A 161 0.16 4.36 -32.77
C ALA A 161 -0.38 3.24 -33.66
N GLU A 162 -1.68 2.93 -33.56
CA GLU A 162 -2.38 1.98 -34.44
C GLU A 162 -2.46 2.49 -35.89
N LYS A 163 -2.77 3.78 -36.12
CA LYS A 163 -2.90 4.37 -37.47
C LYS A 163 -1.58 4.38 -38.25
N PHE A 164 -0.46 4.64 -37.56
CA PHE A 164 0.84 4.76 -38.21
C PHE A 164 1.67 3.48 -38.15
N GLU A 165 1.23 2.45 -37.41
CA GLU A 165 1.99 1.22 -37.12
C GLU A 165 3.44 1.52 -36.70
N ILE A 166 3.62 2.60 -35.94
CA ILE A 166 4.91 3.11 -35.48
C ILE A 166 4.84 3.29 -33.98
N ASP A 167 5.93 2.94 -33.29
CA ASP A 167 6.06 3.27 -31.88
C ASP A 167 6.24 4.78 -31.71
N LEU A 168 5.20 5.42 -31.14
CA LEU A 168 5.17 6.84 -30.87
C LEU A 168 5.71 7.19 -29.47
N THR A 169 6.16 6.21 -28.67
CA THR A 169 6.77 6.46 -27.35
C THR A 169 7.93 7.47 -27.39
N PRO A 170 8.81 7.51 -28.42
CA PRO A 170 9.91 8.48 -28.44
C PRO A 170 9.44 9.93 -28.63
N ARG A 171 8.23 10.13 -29.18
CA ARG A 171 7.64 11.44 -29.51
C ARG A 171 6.46 11.81 -28.62
N LYS A 172 6.21 11.04 -27.57
CA LYS A 172 5.05 11.17 -26.68
C LYS A 172 4.88 12.56 -26.09
N SER A 173 5.98 13.24 -25.73
CA SER A 173 5.95 14.61 -25.19
C SER A 173 5.48 15.63 -26.22
N SER A 174 6.04 15.57 -27.44
CA SER A 174 5.67 16.46 -28.56
C SER A 174 4.21 16.28 -28.96
N ILE A 175 3.74 15.02 -29.06
CA ILE A 175 2.34 14.70 -29.39
C ILE A 175 1.40 15.19 -28.29
N LYS A 176 1.77 15.02 -27.01
CA LYS A 176 0.97 15.51 -25.89
C LYS A 176 0.77 17.03 -25.97
N THR A 177 1.81 17.79 -26.31
CA THR A 177 1.71 19.24 -26.49
C THR A 177 0.84 19.61 -27.70
N MET A 178 0.94 18.89 -28.82
CA MET A 178 0.07 19.10 -29.98
C MET A 178 -1.40 18.86 -29.67
N ILE A 179 -1.73 17.78 -28.95
CA ILE A 179 -3.10 17.47 -28.52
C ILE A 179 -3.62 18.53 -27.54
N GLN A 180 -2.79 18.95 -26.58
CA GLN A 180 -3.18 19.95 -25.59
C GLN A 180 -3.45 21.32 -26.24
N ASN A 181 -2.61 21.74 -27.19
CA ASN A 181 -2.81 22.99 -27.92
C ASN A 181 -4.13 22.96 -28.72
N GLU A 182 -4.43 21.85 -29.38
CA GLU A 182 -5.67 21.69 -30.17
C GLU A 182 -6.94 21.66 -29.29
N LEU A 183 -6.89 21.00 -28.13
CA LEU A 183 -8.01 20.98 -27.17
C LEU A 183 -8.23 22.32 -26.45
N SER A 184 -7.22 23.20 -26.45
CA SER A 184 -7.26 24.53 -25.84
C SER A 184 -7.57 25.67 -26.80
N SER A 185 -7.67 25.37 -28.11
CA SER A 185 -8.01 26.32 -29.18
C SER A 185 -9.50 26.36 -29.47
#